data_AF-A0A136A583-F1
#
_entry.id   AF-A0A136A583-F1
#
_cell.length_a   1.000
_cell.length_b   1.000
_cell.length_c   1.000
_cell.angle_alpha   90.00
_cell.angle_beta   90.00
_cell.angle_gamma   90.00
#
_symmetry.space_group_name_H-M   'P 1'
#
loop_
_entity.id
_entity.type
_entity.pdbx_description
1 polymer ?
#
loop_
_entity_poly.entity_id
_entity_poly.type
_entity_poly.pdbx_seq_one_letter_code
_entity_poly.pdbx_strand_id
1 'polypeptide(L)'
;MQEHFFIGVDGGGTKCKALLQNHKGEIVGEGLSGSANAATDLPVAIKSIVGACHEALLAAALPLEYLRFCHVGMGLAGVNLPSIRHNMLQWQHPFASVHLTTDLHIACLGAHDGADGAVIITGTGSSAFAVLNGEQLNLGGHGFTAGDKGGGAWIGRAATQVCLEAMDDLAPYSPLVDQLKTHLGCKDATAVAEKVNGAPAVFFASLAPLVLDAAAQQDVIATAILQDAADYLSKLARRLLPH
;
A
#
# COMPACT_ATOMS: atom_id res chain seq x y z
N MET A 1 14.76 15.43 -34.05
CA MET A 1 14.92 14.29 -33.12
C MET A 1 13.60 14.15 -32.40
N GLN A 2 13.00 12.96 -32.39
CA GLN A 2 11.87 12.72 -31.48
C GLN A 2 12.42 12.74 -30.06
N GLU A 3 11.94 13.65 -29.22
CA GLU A 3 12.33 13.69 -27.81
C GLU A 3 11.68 12.50 -27.10
N HIS A 4 12.49 11.60 -26.56
CA HIS A 4 12.02 10.52 -25.72
C HIS A 4 11.71 11.05 -24.33
N PHE A 5 10.57 10.63 -23.77
CA PHE A 5 10.16 10.95 -22.41
C PHE A 5 10.15 9.68 -21.56
N PHE A 6 10.39 9.85 -20.26
CA PHE A 6 10.33 8.78 -19.29
C PHE A 6 9.21 9.07 -18.29
N ILE A 7 8.41 8.05 -17.95
CA ILE A 7 7.37 8.18 -16.92
C ILE A 7 7.62 7.15 -15.83
N GLY A 8 7.76 7.62 -14.59
CA GLY A 8 7.71 6.77 -13.40
C GLY A 8 6.29 6.71 -12.85
N VAL A 9 5.75 5.50 -12.67
CA VAL A 9 4.41 5.28 -12.11
C VAL A 9 4.48 4.51 -10.79
N ASP A 10 3.86 5.06 -9.76
CA ASP A 10 3.61 4.42 -8.45
C ASP A 10 2.11 4.17 -8.30
N GLY A 11 1.70 2.90 -8.39
CA GLY A 11 0.31 2.49 -8.34
C GLY A 11 -0.01 1.65 -7.11
N GLY A 12 -0.77 2.22 -6.16
CA GLY A 12 -1.15 1.56 -4.91
C GLY A 12 -2.66 1.32 -4.77
N GLY A 13 -3.07 0.94 -3.55
CA GLY A 13 -4.47 0.62 -3.23
C GLY A 13 -5.44 1.81 -3.28
N THR A 14 -4.96 3.05 -3.13
CA THR A 14 -5.81 4.25 -3.04
C THR A 14 -5.57 5.27 -4.15
N LYS A 15 -4.34 5.36 -4.65
CA LYS A 15 -3.92 6.34 -5.65
C LYS A 15 -2.91 5.76 -6.64
N CYS A 16 -2.82 6.39 -7.79
CA CYS A 16 -1.79 6.16 -8.81
C CYS A 16 -1.14 7.51 -9.12
N LYS A 17 0.18 7.59 -9.02
CA LYS A 17 0.97 8.79 -9.32
C LYS A 17 1.89 8.54 -10.51
N ALA A 18 1.96 9.49 -11.43
CA ALA A 18 2.89 9.48 -12.56
C ALA A 18 3.77 10.74 -12.51
N LEU A 19 5.08 10.57 -12.73
CA LEU A 19 6.04 11.65 -12.90
C LEU A 19 6.65 11.55 -14.29
N LEU A 20 6.51 12.61 -15.08
CA LEU A 20 7.05 12.73 -16.43
C LEU A 20 8.39 13.43 -16.38
N GLN A 21 9.40 12.80 -16.99
CA GLN A 21 10.77 13.29 -17.05
C GLN A 21 11.20 13.45 -18.51
N ASN A 22 11.89 14.55 -18.81
CA ASN A 22 12.49 14.77 -20.13
C ASN A 22 13.84 14.05 -20.28
N HIS A 23 14.45 14.13 -21.45
CA HIS A 23 15.74 13.50 -21.75
C HIS A 23 16.92 14.02 -20.90
N LYS A 24 16.77 15.16 -20.21
CA LYS A 24 17.78 15.74 -19.32
C LYS A 24 17.64 15.27 -17.87
N GLY A 25 16.61 14.48 -17.58
CA GLY A 25 16.32 14.06 -16.22
C GLY A 25 15.46 15.05 -15.42
N GLU A 26 14.89 16.08 -16.05
CA GLU A 26 14.07 17.07 -15.35
C GLU A 26 12.61 16.59 -15.29
N ILE A 27 12.00 16.68 -14.10
CA ILE A 27 10.56 16.43 -13.95
C ILE A 27 9.82 17.62 -14.57
N VAL A 28 9.05 17.34 -15.61
CA VAL A 28 8.31 18.34 -16.39
C VAL A 28 6.78 18.23 -16.20
N GLY A 29 6.30 17.18 -15.55
CA GLY A 29 4.87 17.01 -15.27
C GLY A 29 4.61 15.98 -14.18
N GLU A 30 3.51 16.16 -13.46
CA GLU A 30 3.00 15.23 -12.45
C GLU A 30 1.51 14.98 -12.73
N GLY A 31 1.08 13.73 -12.55
CA GLY A 31 -0.31 13.34 -12.68
C GLY A 31 -0.76 12.41 -11.56
N LEU A 32 -2.02 12.53 -11.17
CA LEU A 32 -2.65 11.73 -10.13
C LEU A 32 -3.94 11.10 -10.66
N SER A 33 -4.20 9.85 -10.27
CA SER A 33 -5.44 9.16 -10.56
C SER A 33 -5.85 8.21 -9.42
N GLY A 34 -6.90 7.44 -9.64
CA GLY A 34 -7.46 6.50 -8.68
C GLY A 34 -6.57 5.30 -8.35
N SER A 35 -7.15 4.30 -7.68
CA SER A 35 -6.46 3.06 -7.30
C SER A 35 -5.85 2.33 -8.50
N ALA A 36 -4.64 1.81 -8.31
CA ALA A 36 -3.93 0.99 -9.29
C ALA A 36 -3.41 -0.33 -8.72
N ASN A 37 -4.11 -0.88 -7.72
CA ASN A 37 -3.86 -2.25 -7.26
C ASN A 37 -4.42 -3.27 -8.27
N ALA A 38 -3.52 -3.85 -9.06
CA ALA A 38 -3.86 -4.78 -10.13
C ALA A 38 -4.48 -6.11 -9.62
N ALA A 39 -4.24 -6.48 -8.36
CA ALA A 39 -4.84 -7.66 -7.76
C ALA A 39 -6.29 -7.43 -7.31
N THR A 40 -6.68 -6.19 -7.02
CA THR A 40 -8.05 -5.84 -6.66
C THR A 40 -8.94 -5.73 -7.90
N ASP A 41 -8.51 -4.94 -8.89
CA ASP A 41 -9.27 -4.70 -10.12
C ASP A 41 -8.31 -4.24 -11.23
N LEU A 42 -7.96 -5.17 -12.12
CA LEU A 42 -7.01 -4.92 -13.21
C LEU A 42 -7.51 -3.86 -14.21
N PRO A 43 -8.77 -3.90 -14.71
CA PRO A 43 -9.31 -2.83 -15.54
C PRO A 43 -9.24 -1.43 -14.91
N VAL A 44 -9.59 -1.30 -13.62
CA VAL A 44 -9.48 -0.03 -12.90
C VAL A 44 -8.03 0.40 -12.79
N ALA A 45 -7.11 -0.52 -12.50
CA ALA A 45 -5.69 -0.20 -12.42
C ALA A 45 -5.13 0.33 -13.74
N ILE A 46 -5.44 -0.33 -14.86
CA ILE A 46 -5.05 0.12 -16.21
C ILE A 46 -5.59 1.53 -16.49
N LYS A 47 -6.87 1.77 -16.19
CA LYS A 47 -7.49 3.09 -16.38
C LYS A 47 -6.79 4.17 -15.55
N SER A 48 -6.46 3.88 -14.29
CA SER A 48 -5.77 4.83 -13.40
C SER A 48 -4.34 5.12 -13.86
N ILE A 49 -3.60 4.11 -14.35
CA ILE A 49 -2.24 4.28 -14.89
C ILE A 49 -2.27 5.22 -16.10
N VAL A 50 -3.14 4.95 -17.07
CA VAL A 50 -3.27 5.80 -18.27
C VAL A 50 -3.75 7.21 -17.88
N GLY A 51 -4.71 7.31 -16.95
CA GLY A 51 -5.20 8.58 -16.43
C GLY A 51 -4.09 9.42 -15.79
N ALA A 52 -3.28 8.84 -14.91
CA ALA A 52 -2.16 9.54 -14.28
C ALA A 52 -1.11 9.99 -15.33
N CYS A 53 -0.82 9.16 -16.34
CA CYS A 53 0.10 9.53 -17.41
C CYS A 53 -0.45 10.68 -18.29
N HIS A 54 -1.76 10.70 -18.56
CA HIS A 54 -2.39 11.83 -19.26
C HIS A 54 -2.29 13.13 -18.46
N GLU A 55 -2.61 13.10 -17.17
CA GLU A 55 -2.49 14.28 -16.29
C GLU A 55 -1.04 14.80 -16.26
N ALA A 56 -0.04 13.90 -16.23
CA ALA A 56 1.36 14.30 -16.28
C ALA A 56 1.75 14.98 -17.62
N LEU A 57 1.24 14.52 -18.76
CA LEU A 57 1.44 15.19 -20.05
C LEU A 57 0.75 16.56 -20.09
N LEU A 58 -0.47 16.66 -19.58
CA LEU A 58 -1.21 17.92 -19.52
C LEU A 58 -0.49 18.94 -18.65
N ALA A 59 0.04 18.53 -17.49
CA ALA A 59 0.84 19.37 -16.61
C ALA A 59 2.12 19.90 -17.29
N ALA A 60 2.68 19.13 -18.21
CA ALA A 60 3.83 19.52 -19.05
C ALA A 60 3.44 20.32 -20.30
N ALA A 61 2.16 20.66 -20.48
CA ALA A 61 1.60 21.27 -21.69
C ALA A 61 1.91 20.49 -22.98
N LEU A 62 1.99 19.15 -22.88
CA LEU A 62 2.22 18.26 -24.00
C LEU A 62 0.91 17.63 -24.51
N PRO A 63 0.77 17.42 -25.83
CA PRO A 63 -0.36 16.68 -26.38
C PRO A 63 -0.41 15.24 -25.86
N LEU A 64 -1.61 14.72 -25.54
CA LEU A 64 -1.79 13.34 -25.03
C LEU A 64 -1.23 12.26 -25.96
N GLU A 65 -1.19 12.55 -27.25
CA GLU A 65 -0.64 11.66 -28.27
C GLU A 65 0.86 11.36 -28.09
N TYR A 66 1.56 12.11 -27.23
CA TYR A 66 2.95 11.87 -26.86
C TYR A 66 3.15 10.62 -25.99
N LEU A 67 2.08 10.03 -25.45
CA LEU A 67 2.19 8.75 -24.73
C LEU A 67 2.93 7.68 -25.54
N ARG A 68 2.73 7.64 -26.87
CA ARG A 68 3.40 6.69 -27.78
C ARG A 68 4.93 6.83 -27.85
N PHE A 69 5.47 7.93 -27.32
CA PHE A 69 6.90 8.23 -27.24
C PHE A 69 7.45 8.11 -25.81
N CYS A 70 6.60 7.75 -24.84
CA CYS A 70 6.99 7.63 -23.45
C CYS A 70 7.45 6.20 -23.14
N HIS A 71 8.60 6.09 -22.47
CA HIS A 71 9.08 4.87 -21.84
C HIS A 71 8.63 4.86 -20.37
N VAL A 72 7.81 3.88 -19.99
CA VAL A 72 7.16 3.88 -18.67
C VAL A 72 7.75 2.82 -17.76
N GLY A 73 8.29 3.22 -16.61
CA GLY A 73 8.60 2.33 -15.49
C GLY A 73 7.46 2.38 -14.48
N MET A 74 6.84 1.25 -14.16
CA MET A 74 5.72 1.19 -13.23
C MET A 74 5.96 0.20 -12.10
N GLY A 75 5.83 0.66 -10.86
CA GLY A 75 5.75 -0.18 -9.67
C GLY A 75 4.32 -0.23 -9.18
N LEU A 76 3.74 -1.44 -9.16
CA LEU A 76 2.33 -1.63 -8.87
C LEU A 76 2.10 -2.57 -7.69
N ALA A 77 1.12 -2.24 -6.86
CA ALA A 77 0.61 -3.17 -5.85
C ALA A 77 -0.08 -4.37 -6.53
N GLY A 78 0.13 -5.57 -5.98
CA GLY A 78 -0.52 -6.81 -6.43
C GLY A 78 0.20 -7.57 -7.55
N VAL A 79 1.16 -6.96 -8.26
CA VAL A 79 1.94 -7.66 -9.32
C VAL A 79 3.08 -8.52 -8.77
N ASN A 80 3.21 -8.63 -7.45
CA ASN A 80 3.98 -9.69 -6.80
C ASN A 80 3.33 -11.07 -6.99
N LEU A 81 2.01 -11.12 -7.26
CA LEU A 81 1.31 -12.35 -7.62
C LEU A 81 1.58 -12.71 -9.09
N PRO A 82 2.14 -13.90 -9.39
CA PRO A 82 2.53 -14.26 -10.76
C PRO A 82 1.40 -14.20 -11.79
N SER A 83 0.18 -14.59 -11.41
CA SER A 83 -1.01 -14.54 -12.28
C SER A 83 -1.39 -13.09 -12.64
N ILE A 84 -1.38 -12.20 -11.66
CA ILE A 84 -1.68 -10.77 -11.85
C ILE A 84 -0.60 -10.10 -12.69
N ARG A 85 0.68 -10.40 -12.42
CA ARG A 85 1.81 -9.92 -13.22
C ARG A 85 1.68 -10.37 -14.67
N HIS A 86 1.35 -11.64 -14.90
CA HIS A 86 1.15 -12.16 -16.24
C HIS A 86 0.05 -11.41 -16.98
N ASN A 87 -1.12 -11.23 -16.36
CA ASN A 87 -2.23 -10.49 -16.97
C ASN A 87 -1.86 -9.03 -17.27
N MET A 88 -1.11 -8.37 -16.37
CA MET A 88 -0.63 -7.00 -16.60
C MET A 88 0.35 -6.93 -17.79
N LEU A 89 1.20 -7.94 -17.99
CA LEU A 89 2.12 -8.02 -19.13
C LEU A 89 1.41 -8.32 -20.47
N GLN A 90 0.18 -8.83 -20.44
CA GLN A 90 -0.64 -9.02 -21.65
C GLN A 90 -1.39 -7.74 -22.08
N TRP A 91 -1.35 -6.69 -21.26
CA TRP A 91 -2.03 -5.43 -21.58
C TRP A 91 -1.40 -4.74 -22.80
N GLN A 92 -2.22 -4.49 -23.82
CA GLN A 92 -1.85 -3.64 -24.95
C GLN A 92 -1.88 -2.17 -24.51
N HIS A 93 -0.70 -1.64 -24.17
CA HIS A 93 -0.53 -0.30 -23.63
C HIS A 93 -0.28 0.76 -24.72
N PRO A 94 -0.61 2.04 -24.48
CA PRO A 94 -0.40 3.14 -25.43
C PRO A 94 1.04 3.68 -25.47
N PHE A 95 1.96 3.11 -24.70
CA PHE A 95 3.33 3.61 -24.50
C PHE A 95 4.34 3.05 -25.49
N ALA A 96 5.51 3.71 -25.62
CA ALA A 96 6.63 3.20 -26.42
C ALA A 96 7.21 1.90 -25.86
N SER A 97 7.33 1.82 -24.53
CA SER A 97 7.71 0.60 -23.81
C SER A 97 7.26 0.66 -22.35
N VAL A 98 7.11 -0.51 -21.72
CA VAL A 98 6.81 -0.64 -20.29
C VAL A 98 7.86 -1.52 -19.60
N HIS A 99 8.35 -1.05 -18.46
CA HIS A 99 9.02 -1.87 -17.46
C HIS A 99 8.11 -2.02 -16.25
N LEU A 100 7.67 -3.26 -15.97
CA LEU A 100 6.79 -3.58 -14.85
C LEU A 100 7.56 -4.18 -13.68
N THR A 101 7.37 -3.61 -12.50
CA THR A 101 7.86 -4.12 -11.23
C THR A 101 6.81 -3.93 -10.12
N THR A 102 7.14 -4.34 -8.89
CA THR A 102 6.29 -4.14 -7.71
C THR A 102 6.43 -2.73 -7.13
N ASP A 103 5.39 -2.29 -6.43
CA ASP A 103 5.42 -1.13 -5.54
C ASP A 103 6.56 -1.20 -4.51
N LEU A 104 6.79 -2.37 -3.93
CA LEU A 104 7.89 -2.62 -3.00
C LEU A 104 9.26 -2.37 -3.61
N HIS A 105 9.47 -2.79 -4.86
CA HIS A 105 10.75 -2.60 -5.53
C HIS A 105 11.00 -1.13 -5.83
N ILE A 106 10.01 -0.37 -6.33
CA ILE A 106 10.20 1.07 -6.59
C ILE A 106 10.35 1.87 -5.29
N ALA A 107 9.69 1.46 -4.20
CA ALA A 107 9.85 2.08 -2.89
C ALA A 107 11.28 1.90 -2.38
N CYS A 108 11.85 0.70 -2.54
CA CYS A 108 13.24 0.43 -2.19
C CYS A 108 14.22 1.17 -3.08
N LEU A 109 13.97 1.16 -4.39
CA LEU A 109 14.79 1.87 -5.37
C LEU A 109 14.85 3.36 -5.04
N GLY A 110 13.70 3.98 -4.75
CA GLY A 110 13.61 5.40 -4.40
C GLY A 110 14.17 5.73 -3.01
N ALA A 111 14.07 4.82 -2.03
CA ALA A 111 14.61 5.04 -0.69
C ALA A 111 16.15 4.99 -0.64
N HIS A 112 16.78 4.32 -1.61
CA HIS A 112 18.23 4.07 -1.64
C HIS A 112 18.92 4.64 -2.88
N ASP A 113 18.26 5.52 -3.65
CA ASP A 113 18.79 6.11 -4.89
C ASP A 113 19.36 5.06 -5.88
N GLY A 114 18.72 3.89 -5.95
CA GLY A 114 19.16 2.78 -6.78
C GLY A 114 20.27 1.90 -6.21
N ALA A 115 20.80 2.23 -5.03
CA ALA A 115 21.74 1.36 -4.32
C ALA A 115 21.02 0.18 -3.63
N ASP A 116 21.82 -0.82 -3.26
CA ASP A 116 21.35 -1.92 -2.41
C ASP A 116 20.82 -1.40 -1.08
N GLY A 117 19.76 -2.03 -0.60
CA GLY A 117 19.09 -1.58 0.61
C GLY A 117 17.84 -2.37 0.91
N ALA A 118 17.17 -1.97 1.99
CA ALA A 118 15.95 -2.59 2.46
C ALA A 118 14.90 -1.55 2.86
N VAL A 119 13.63 -1.92 2.73
CA VAL A 119 12.48 -1.11 3.16
C VAL A 119 11.46 -1.98 3.88
N ILE A 120 10.77 -1.37 4.83
CA ILE A 120 9.55 -1.91 5.44
C ILE A 120 8.46 -0.89 5.18
N ILE A 121 7.39 -1.33 4.53
CA ILE A 121 6.20 -0.53 4.31
C ILE A 121 5.18 -0.91 5.37
N THR A 122 4.70 0.07 6.13
CA THR A 122 3.54 -0.08 7.01
C THR A 122 2.52 1.02 6.68
N GLY A 123 1.37 0.59 6.16
CA GLY A 123 0.25 1.43 5.77
C GLY A 123 -1.04 0.68 6.06
N THR A 124 -1.96 0.58 5.09
CA THR A 124 -3.13 -0.31 5.22
C THR A 124 -2.70 -1.75 5.50
N GLY A 125 -1.72 -2.26 4.76
CA GLY A 125 -1.05 -3.53 5.01
C GLY A 125 0.40 -3.34 5.47
N SER A 126 1.16 -4.43 5.54
CA SER A 126 2.59 -4.37 5.84
C SER A 126 3.40 -5.38 5.04
N SER A 127 4.60 -4.96 4.64
CA SER A 127 5.52 -5.79 3.86
C SER A 127 6.95 -5.28 4.00
N ALA A 128 7.90 -6.15 3.69
CA ALA A 128 9.32 -5.90 3.77
C ALA A 128 9.99 -6.36 2.48
N PHE A 129 10.94 -5.58 2.00
CA PHE A 129 11.67 -5.85 0.76
C PHE A 129 13.12 -5.44 0.90
N ALA A 130 14.03 -6.19 0.28
CA ALA A 130 15.43 -5.81 0.15
C ALA A 130 15.99 -6.19 -1.23
N VAL A 131 17.00 -5.43 -1.65
CA VAL A 131 17.87 -5.71 -2.80
C VAL A 131 19.30 -5.74 -2.31
N LEU A 132 20.03 -6.81 -2.62
CA LEU A 132 21.46 -6.94 -2.36
C LEU A 132 22.13 -7.62 -3.55
N ASN A 133 23.08 -6.95 -4.21
CA ASN A 133 23.76 -7.43 -5.41
C ASN A 133 22.79 -7.91 -6.52
N GLY A 134 21.64 -7.24 -6.64
CA GLY A 134 20.57 -7.61 -7.58
C GLY A 134 19.68 -8.78 -7.13
N GLU A 135 19.96 -9.43 -6.00
CA GLU A 135 19.07 -10.42 -5.40
C GLU A 135 17.96 -9.75 -4.61
N GLN A 136 16.72 -10.20 -4.80
CA GLN A 136 15.55 -9.63 -4.15
C GLN A 136 15.05 -10.54 -3.03
N LEU A 137 14.77 -9.95 -1.86
CA LEU A 137 14.13 -10.62 -0.74
C LEU A 137 12.79 -9.96 -0.44
N ASN A 138 11.70 -10.72 -0.52
CA ASN A 138 10.35 -10.27 -0.15
C ASN A 138 9.91 -11.01 1.12
N LEU A 139 9.39 -10.27 2.12
CA LEU A 139 8.89 -10.82 3.37
C LEU A 139 7.55 -10.13 3.74
N GLY A 140 6.56 -10.91 4.19
CA GLY A 140 5.23 -10.36 4.49
C GLY A 140 4.47 -9.97 3.22
N GLY A 141 3.52 -9.03 3.32
CA GLY A 141 2.69 -8.62 2.18
C GLY A 141 1.77 -9.73 1.65
N HIS A 142 1.32 -10.63 2.54
CA HIS A 142 0.43 -11.74 2.18
C HIS A 142 -1.05 -11.31 2.11
N GLY A 143 -1.35 -10.03 2.33
CA GLY A 143 -2.68 -9.47 2.26
C GLY A 143 -3.43 -9.56 3.58
N PHE A 144 -4.42 -8.69 3.74
CA PHE A 144 -5.17 -8.48 4.98
C PHE A 144 -5.73 -9.76 5.62
N THR A 145 -6.33 -10.65 4.82
CA THR A 145 -6.96 -11.88 5.36
C THR A 145 -5.93 -12.88 5.89
N ALA A 146 -4.78 -13.00 5.24
CA ALA A 146 -3.78 -14.05 5.53
C ALA A 146 -2.54 -13.55 6.29
N GLY A 147 -2.33 -12.23 6.37
CA GLY A 147 -1.11 -11.66 6.93
C GLY A 147 -1.22 -10.16 7.24
N ASP A 148 -0.30 -9.38 6.69
CA ASP A 148 -0.16 -7.92 6.89
C ASP A 148 -0.09 -7.49 8.37
N LYS A 149 0.50 -8.34 9.22
CA LYS A 149 0.67 -8.05 10.63
C LYS A 149 1.51 -6.80 10.83
N GLY A 150 1.07 -5.92 11.73
CA GLY A 150 1.68 -4.60 11.93
C GLY A 150 1.31 -3.54 10.89
N GLY A 151 0.50 -3.87 9.89
CA GLY A 151 -0.23 -2.88 9.09
C GLY A 151 -1.48 -2.37 9.82
N GLY A 152 -1.98 -1.21 9.41
CA GLY A 152 -3.14 -0.56 10.02
C GLY A 152 -4.41 -1.43 10.00
N ALA A 153 -4.65 -2.18 8.92
CA ALA A 153 -5.80 -3.08 8.84
C ALA A 153 -5.71 -4.20 9.88
N TRP A 154 -4.51 -4.75 10.09
CA TRP A 154 -4.30 -5.73 11.15
C TRP A 154 -4.51 -5.14 12.54
N ILE A 155 -3.99 -3.93 12.80
CA ILE A 155 -4.15 -3.21 14.08
C ILE A 155 -5.63 -2.97 14.38
N GLY A 156 -6.38 -2.42 13.42
CA GLY A 156 -7.80 -2.15 13.59
C GLY A 156 -8.64 -3.42 13.74
N ARG A 157 -8.29 -4.51 13.03
CA ARG A 157 -8.94 -5.80 13.23
C ARG A 157 -8.68 -6.36 14.62
N ALA A 158 -7.44 -6.34 15.10
CA ALA A 158 -7.08 -6.80 16.44
C ALA A 158 -7.86 -6.01 17.51
N ALA A 159 -7.93 -4.68 17.37
CA ALA A 159 -8.70 -3.83 18.27
C ALA A 159 -10.21 -4.13 18.23
N THR A 160 -10.76 -4.41 17.04
CA THR A 160 -12.16 -4.83 16.89
C THR A 160 -12.42 -6.18 17.58
N GLN A 161 -11.51 -7.13 17.45
CA GLN A 161 -11.62 -8.44 18.10
C GLN A 161 -11.65 -8.30 19.62
N VAL A 162 -10.70 -7.56 20.20
CA VAL A 162 -10.67 -7.32 21.64
C VAL A 162 -11.89 -6.53 22.12
N CYS A 163 -12.39 -5.57 21.32
CA CYS A 163 -13.63 -4.85 21.61
C CYS A 163 -14.82 -5.81 21.73
N LEU A 164 -14.98 -6.74 20.78
CA LEU A 164 -16.06 -7.74 20.81
C LEU A 164 -15.91 -8.67 22.02
N GLU A 165 -14.70 -9.20 22.27
CA GLU A 165 -14.42 -10.06 23.42
C GLU A 165 -14.70 -9.35 24.75
N ALA A 166 -14.37 -8.06 24.86
CA ALA A 166 -14.66 -7.27 26.06
C ALA A 166 -16.16 -7.00 26.25
N MET A 167 -16.93 -6.91 25.16
CA MET A 167 -18.39 -6.76 25.22
C MET A 167 -19.10 -8.06 25.61
N ASP A 168 -18.45 -9.20 25.38
CA ASP A 168 -18.91 -10.53 25.79
C ASP A 168 -18.38 -10.94 27.19
N ASP A 169 -17.73 -10.03 27.92
CA ASP A 169 -17.06 -10.27 29.21
C ASP A 169 -15.94 -11.35 29.16
N LEU A 170 -15.36 -11.58 27.97
CA LEU A 170 -14.26 -12.53 27.73
C LEU A 170 -12.87 -11.90 27.77
N ALA A 171 -12.78 -10.56 27.68
CA ALA A 171 -11.55 -9.79 27.80
C ALA A 171 -11.74 -8.57 28.71
N PRO A 172 -10.67 -8.00 29.29
CA PRO A 172 -10.77 -6.78 30.10
C PRO A 172 -11.34 -5.61 29.29
N TYR A 173 -12.13 -4.77 29.95
CA TYR A 173 -12.60 -3.51 29.36
C TYR A 173 -11.51 -2.43 29.43
N SER A 174 -11.41 -1.57 28.43
CA SER A 174 -10.53 -0.39 28.45
C SER A 174 -11.16 0.81 27.72
N PRO A 175 -10.68 2.04 27.93
CA PRO A 175 -11.15 3.22 27.21
C PRO A 175 -11.18 3.07 25.68
N LEU A 176 -10.28 2.28 25.10
CA LEU A 176 -10.30 1.95 23.67
C LEU A 176 -11.64 1.33 23.23
N VAL A 177 -12.28 0.48 24.06
CA VAL A 177 -13.56 -0.18 23.74
C VAL A 177 -14.67 0.85 23.58
N ASP A 178 -14.74 1.84 24.48
CA ASP A 178 -15.72 2.93 24.38
C ASP A 178 -15.44 3.83 23.17
N GLN A 179 -14.18 4.12 22.88
CA GLN A 179 -13.79 4.91 21.72
C GLN A 179 -14.19 4.22 20.40
N LEU A 180 -13.96 2.90 20.30
CA LEU A 180 -14.35 2.11 19.13
C LEU A 180 -15.87 2.06 18.97
N LYS A 181 -16.62 1.75 20.04
CA LYS A 181 -18.09 1.76 20.02
C LYS A 181 -18.63 3.12 19.58
N THR A 182 -18.08 4.20 20.14
CA THR A 182 -18.47 5.57 19.79
C THR A 182 -18.16 5.88 18.33
N HIS A 183 -16.96 5.58 17.85
CA HIS A 183 -16.55 5.82 16.47
C HIS A 183 -17.38 5.01 15.46
N LEU A 184 -17.69 3.76 15.81
CA LEU A 184 -18.53 2.89 15.01
C LEU A 184 -20.02 3.22 15.15
N GLY A 185 -20.43 4.02 16.13
CA GLY A 185 -21.84 4.30 16.41
C GLY A 185 -22.62 3.05 16.83
N CYS A 186 -21.96 2.07 17.45
CA CYS A 186 -22.53 0.79 17.82
C CYS A 186 -22.81 0.73 19.33
N LYS A 187 -23.98 0.21 19.71
CA LYS A 187 -24.40 0.10 21.13
C LYS A 187 -24.09 -1.27 21.74
N ASP A 188 -24.07 -2.32 20.91
CA ASP A 188 -23.91 -3.71 21.31
C ASP A 188 -23.02 -4.48 20.30
N ALA A 189 -22.65 -5.71 20.68
CA ALA A 189 -21.70 -6.53 19.94
C ALA A 189 -22.27 -6.93 18.58
N THR A 190 -23.58 -7.16 18.49
CA THR A 190 -24.28 -7.47 17.23
C THR A 190 -24.13 -6.34 16.23
N ALA A 191 -24.32 -5.08 16.64
CA ALA A 191 -24.15 -3.92 15.77
C ALA A 191 -22.69 -3.74 15.32
N VAL A 192 -21.71 -4.07 16.16
CA VAL A 192 -20.29 -4.08 15.74
C VAL A 192 -20.06 -5.19 14.72
N ALA A 193 -20.52 -6.40 14.99
CA ALA A 193 -20.38 -7.56 14.12
C ALA A 193 -21.00 -7.31 12.73
N GLU A 194 -22.20 -6.73 12.67
CA GLU A 194 -22.86 -6.35 11.42
C GLU A 194 -22.02 -5.35 10.63
N LYS A 195 -21.43 -4.35 11.29
CA LYS A 195 -20.66 -3.30 10.64
C LYS A 195 -19.32 -3.78 10.08
N VAL A 196 -18.69 -4.75 10.73
CA VAL A 196 -17.37 -5.27 10.32
C VAL A 196 -17.46 -6.49 9.40
N ASN A 197 -18.64 -7.11 9.29
CA ASN A 197 -18.87 -8.27 8.43
C ASN A 197 -18.61 -7.90 6.96
N GLY A 198 -17.64 -8.57 6.33
CA GLY A 198 -17.23 -8.30 4.95
C GLY A 198 -16.55 -6.94 4.74
N ALA A 199 -16.19 -6.22 5.80
CA ALA A 199 -15.55 -4.92 5.68
C ALA A 199 -14.15 -5.03 5.04
N PRO A 200 -13.77 -4.09 4.16
CA PRO A 200 -12.48 -4.14 3.48
C PRO A 200 -11.31 -3.77 4.40
N ALA A 201 -10.08 -4.10 4.01
CA ALA A 201 -8.87 -3.74 4.76
C ALA A 201 -8.78 -2.24 5.10
N VAL A 202 -9.24 -1.37 4.18
CA VAL A 202 -9.24 0.09 4.38
C VAL A 202 -10.13 0.52 5.54
N PHE A 203 -11.27 -0.17 5.75
CA PHE A 203 -12.16 0.11 6.89
C PHE A 203 -11.46 -0.23 8.22
N PHE A 204 -10.78 -1.37 8.31
CA PHE A 204 -10.04 -1.70 9.51
C PHE A 204 -8.85 -0.75 9.71
N ALA A 205 -8.15 -0.39 8.63
CA ALA A 205 -7.03 0.54 8.70
C ALA A 205 -7.44 1.92 9.21
N SER A 206 -8.68 2.38 8.95
CA SER A 206 -9.17 3.64 9.51
C SER A 206 -9.40 3.61 11.03
N LEU A 207 -9.39 2.43 11.65
CA LEU A 207 -9.47 2.28 13.12
C LEU A 207 -8.10 2.35 13.80
N ALA A 208 -6.99 2.17 13.05
CA ALA A 208 -5.65 2.19 13.63
C ALA A 208 -5.28 3.50 14.36
N PRO A 209 -5.68 4.71 13.90
CA PRO A 209 -5.45 5.94 14.66
C PRO A 209 -6.02 5.92 16.07
N LEU A 210 -7.20 5.32 16.29
CA LEU A 210 -7.79 5.20 17.63
C LEU A 210 -6.92 4.35 18.55
N VAL A 211 -6.33 3.28 18.02
CA VAL A 211 -5.43 2.41 18.78
C VAL A 211 -4.14 3.15 19.13
N LEU A 212 -3.59 3.94 18.19
CA LEU A 212 -2.41 4.77 18.44
C LEU A 212 -2.68 5.82 19.52
N ASP A 213 -3.80 6.52 19.44
CA ASP A 213 -4.21 7.54 20.42
C ASP A 213 -4.46 6.93 21.80
N ALA A 214 -5.12 5.77 21.88
CA ALA A 214 -5.34 5.06 23.13
C ALA A 214 -4.02 4.58 23.76
N ALA A 215 -3.09 4.05 22.96
CA ALA A 215 -1.77 3.65 23.45
C ALA A 215 -0.96 4.84 23.97
N ALA A 216 -1.05 6.01 23.30
CA ALA A 216 -0.45 7.26 23.79
C ALA A 216 -1.03 7.71 25.14
N GLN A 217 -2.27 7.33 25.44
CA GLN A 217 -2.94 7.52 26.73
C GLN A 217 -2.72 6.34 27.70
N GLN A 218 -1.76 5.47 27.43
CA GLN A 218 -1.38 4.32 28.26
C GLN A 218 -2.48 3.26 28.40
N ASP A 219 -3.39 3.15 27.44
CA ASP A 219 -4.33 2.03 27.36
C ASP A 219 -3.56 0.71 27.17
N VAL A 220 -3.77 -0.24 28.10
CA VAL A 220 -3.00 -1.49 28.16
C VAL A 220 -3.30 -2.41 26.99
N ILE A 221 -4.54 -2.42 26.48
CA ILE A 221 -4.94 -3.24 25.34
C ILE A 221 -4.33 -2.65 24.05
N ALA A 222 -4.47 -1.34 23.88
CA ALA A 222 -3.89 -0.63 22.74
C ALA A 222 -2.37 -0.83 22.67
N THR A 223 -1.70 -0.67 23.82
CA THR A 223 -0.24 -0.86 23.94
C THR A 223 0.15 -2.29 23.58
N ALA A 224 -0.58 -3.30 24.04
CA ALA A 224 -0.30 -4.70 23.71
C ALA A 224 -0.44 -4.99 22.21
N ILE A 225 -1.48 -4.45 21.56
CA ILE A 225 -1.69 -4.58 20.10
C ILE A 225 -0.51 -3.97 19.33
N LEU A 226 -0.08 -2.76 19.72
CA LEU A 226 1.04 -2.08 19.07
C LEU A 226 2.38 -2.78 19.34
N GLN A 227 2.57 -3.35 20.52
CA GLN A 227 3.78 -4.12 20.81
C GLN A 227 3.86 -5.37 19.93
N ASP A 228 2.76 -6.09 19.75
CA ASP A 228 2.73 -7.28 18.88
C ASP A 228 2.93 -6.93 17.39
N ALA A 229 2.44 -5.76 16.95
CA ALA A 229 2.78 -5.19 15.66
C ALA A 229 4.29 -4.88 15.54
N ALA A 230 4.86 -4.18 16.52
CA ALA A 230 6.27 -3.79 16.54
C ALA A 230 7.21 -5.00 16.58
N ASP A 231 6.86 -6.04 17.34
CA ASP A 231 7.62 -7.28 17.44
C ASP A 231 7.67 -8.01 16.10
N TYR A 232 6.55 -8.05 15.38
CA TYR A 232 6.51 -8.62 14.04
C TYR A 232 7.36 -7.82 13.04
N LEU A 233 7.22 -6.49 13.01
CA LEU A 233 8.02 -5.63 12.13
C LEU A 233 9.52 -5.73 12.46
N SER A 234 9.87 -5.87 13.74
CA SER A 234 11.25 -6.08 14.18
C SER A 234 11.83 -7.41 13.69
N LYS A 235 11.03 -8.49 13.64
CA LYS A 235 11.44 -9.77 13.06
C LYS A 235 11.69 -9.64 11.56
N LEU A 236 10.88 -8.87 10.84
CA LEU A 236 11.11 -8.55 9.43
C LEU A 236 12.43 -7.79 9.27
N ALA A 237 12.63 -6.71 10.02
CA ALA A 237 13.83 -5.89 9.95
C ALA A 237 15.11 -6.73 10.15
N ARG A 238 15.14 -7.60 11.17
CA ARG A 238 16.28 -8.50 11.42
C ARG A 238 16.56 -9.46 10.27
N ARG A 239 15.55 -9.88 9.51
CA ARG A 239 15.73 -10.76 8.35
C ARG A 239 16.23 -10.02 7.11
N LEU A 240 16.04 -8.71 7.02
CA LEU A 240 16.54 -7.86 5.93
C LEU A 240 18.00 -7.45 6.11
N LEU A 241 18.53 -7.49 7.35
CA LEU A 241 19.94 -7.19 7.59
C LEU A 241 20.82 -8.27 6.94
N PRO A 242 21.91 -7.88 6.26
CA PRO A 242 22.88 -8.83 5.73
C PRO A 242 23.52 -9.64 6.86
N HIS A 243 23.76 -10.93 6.61
CA HIS A 243 24.50 -11.82 7.51
C HIS A 243 26.00 -11.75 7.25
#